data_AF-A0A914YZP1-F1
#
_entry.id   AF-A0A914YZP1-F1
#
_cell.length_a   1.000
_cell.length_b   1.000
_cell.length_c   1.000
_cell.angle_alpha   90.00
_cell.angle_beta   90.00
_cell.angle_gamma   90.00
#
_symmetry.space_group_name_H-M   'P 1'
#
loop_
_entity.id
_entity.type
_entity.pdbx_description
1 polymer ?
#
loop_
_entity_poly.entity_id
_entity_poly.type
_entity_poly.pdbx_seq_one_letter_code
_entity_poly.pdbx_strand_id
1 'polypeptide(L)'
;MTTEYQNGVARKMTQTFRAYDSYAESFADYARLIGNNKRYESVKQAASPQEAAQRIQEAGYATDPSYAKKLISIMAYFDGGKS
;
A
#
# COMPACT_ATOMS: atom_id res chain seq x y z
N MET A 1 2.18 -17.73 -1.60
CA MET A 1 2.25 -17.78 -0.12
C MET A 1 2.58 -16.37 0.35
N THR A 2 1.83 -15.81 1.27
CA THR A 2 2.05 -14.48 1.87
C THR A 2 2.30 -14.59 3.36
N THR A 3 2.91 -13.56 3.94
CA THR A 3 3.07 -13.43 5.38
C THR A 3 2.08 -12.38 5.88
N GLU A 4 1.13 -12.80 6.70
CA GLU A 4 0.13 -11.93 7.34
C GLU A 4 0.46 -11.76 8.82
N TYR A 5 0.26 -10.57 9.38
CA TYR A 5 0.40 -10.33 10.81
C TYR A 5 -0.95 -10.47 11.51
N GLN A 6 -1.09 -11.47 12.38
CA GLN A 6 -2.26 -11.66 13.25
C GLN A 6 -1.80 -11.52 14.70
N ASN A 7 -2.36 -10.55 15.44
CA ASN A 7 -1.94 -10.22 16.81
C ASN A 7 -0.42 -9.96 16.94
N GLY A 8 0.19 -9.33 15.92
CA GLY A 8 1.63 -9.05 15.89
C GLY A 8 2.51 -10.24 15.53
N VAL A 9 1.96 -11.43 15.32
CA VAL A 9 2.70 -12.63 14.93
C VAL A 9 2.60 -12.86 13.42
N ALA A 10 3.75 -12.99 12.76
CA ALA A 10 3.84 -13.30 11.34
C ALA A 10 3.40 -14.76 11.08
N ARG A 11 2.43 -14.94 10.18
CA ARG A 11 1.93 -16.25 9.75
C ARG A 11 2.00 -16.38 8.24
N LYS A 12 2.53 -17.51 7.74
CA LYS A 12 2.52 -17.80 6.31
C LYS A 12 1.17 -18.38 5.89
N MET A 13 0.56 -17.84 4.84
CA MET A 13 -0.75 -18.25 4.33
C MET A 13 -0.70 -18.45 2.81
N THR A 14 -1.52 -19.37 2.30
CA THR A 14 -1.77 -19.48 0.86
C THR A 14 -2.97 -18.60 0.52
N GLN A 15 -2.75 -17.61 -0.33
CA GLN A 15 -3.78 -16.71 -0.85
C GLN A 15 -3.68 -16.66 -2.37
N THR A 16 -4.80 -16.38 -3.03
CA THR A 16 -4.85 -16.15 -4.48
C THR A 16 -4.50 -14.70 -4.77
N PHE A 17 -3.56 -14.48 -5.68
CA PHE A 17 -3.17 -13.15 -6.15
C PHE A 17 -3.72 -12.91 -7.54
N ARG A 18 -4.10 -11.66 -7.84
CA ARG A 18 -4.43 -11.24 -9.20
C ARG A 18 -3.17 -11.33 -10.06
N ALA A 19 -3.31 -11.86 -11.28
CA ALA A 19 -2.28 -11.86 -12.30
C ALA A 19 -2.66 -10.86 -13.39
N TYR A 20 -1.66 -10.25 -14.01
CA TYR A 20 -1.83 -9.20 -15.03
C TYR A 20 -0.86 -9.44 -16.18
N ASP A 21 -1.25 -9.03 -17.38
CA ASP A 21 -0.46 -9.19 -18.59
C ASP A 21 0.60 -8.08 -18.74
N SER A 22 0.47 -6.99 -17.97
CA SER A 22 1.43 -5.88 -17.98
C SER A 22 1.49 -5.10 -16.67
N TYR A 23 2.58 -4.37 -16.48
CA TYR A 23 2.70 -3.40 -15.38
C TYR A 23 1.60 -2.34 -15.44
N ALA A 24 1.27 -1.85 -16.64
CA ALA A 24 0.24 -0.83 -16.82
C ALA A 24 -1.13 -1.30 -16.31
N GLU A 25 -1.48 -2.55 -16.59
CA GLU A 25 -2.72 -3.15 -16.06
C GLU A 25 -2.71 -3.25 -14.53
N SER A 26 -1.59 -3.67 -13.94
CA SER A 26 -1.44 -3.77 -12.48
C SER A 26 -1.59 -2.40 -11.80
N PHE A 27 -1.00 -1.34 -12.38
CA PHE A 27 -1.12 0.02 -11.86
C PHE A 27 -2.53 0.59 -12.04
N ALA A 28 -3.18 0.30 -13.17
CA ALA A 28 -4.56 0.73 -13.41
C ALA A 28 -5.53 0.06 -12.42
N ASP A 29 -5.34 -1.23 -12.12
CA ASP A 29 -6.14 -1.92 -11.12
C ASP A 29 -5.89 -1.39 -9.70
N TYR A 30 -4.63 -1.14 -9.34
CA TYR A 30 -4.28 -0.48 -8.09
C TYR A 30 -4.96 0.90 -7.96
N ALA A 31 -4.91 1.72 -9.00
CA ALA A 31 -5.56 3.04 -9.01
C ALA A 31 -7.08 2.93 -8.83
N ARG A 32 -7.74 1.93 -9.46
CA ARG A 32 -9.17 1.66 -9.25
C ARG A 32 -9.45 1.22 -7.81
N LEU A 33 -8.62 0.35 -7.24
CA LEU A 33 -8.77 -0.11 -5.85
C LEU A 33 -8.76 1.07 -4.88
N ILE A 34 -7.73 1.92 -4.95
CA ILE A 34 -7.57 3.06 -4.05
C ILE A 34 -8.58 4.18 -4.36
N GLY A 35 -8.91 4.40 -5.63
CA GLY A 35 -9.79 5.48 -6.06
C GLY A 35 -11.29 5.24 -5.82
N ASN A 36 -11.75 3.99 -5.98
CA ASN A 36 -13.18 3.67 -6.05
C ASN A 36 -13.71 2.93 -4.80
N ASN A 37 -12.84 2.35 -3.98
CA ASN A 37 -13.28 1.63 -2.79
C ASN A 37 -13.48 2.61 -1.62
N LYS A 38 -14.70 2.59 -1.03
CA LYS A 38 -15.07 3.45 0.11
C LYS A 38 -14.08 3.37 1.28
N ARG A 39 -13.42 2.23 1.45
CA ARG A 39 -12.36 2.00 2.44
C ARG A 39 -11.21 3.00 2.32
N TYR A 40 -10.88 3.45 1.12
CA TYR A 40 -9.74 4.32 0.83
C TYR A 40 -10.15 5.79 0.53
N GLU A 41 -11.38 6.20 0.83
CA GLU A 41 -11.85 7.57 0.57
C GLU A 41 -10.96 8.65 1.20
N SER A 42 -10.46 8.39 2.42
CA SER A 42 -9.56 9.32 3.09
C SER A 42 -8.25 9.50 2.33
N VAL A 43 -7.75 8.49 1.59
CA VAL A 43 -6.49 8.58 0.84
C VAL A 43 -6.56 9.67 -0.22
N LYS A 44 -7.71 9.85 -0.87
CA LYS A 44 -7.92 10.88 -1.91
C LYS A 44 -7.87 12.31 -1.37
N GLN A 45 -8.02 12.49 -0.07
CA GLN A 45 -8.01 13.77 0.61
C GLN A 45 -6.65 14.10 1.26
N ALA A 46 -5.63 13.27 1.05
CA ALA A 46 -4.29 13.53 1.56
C ALA A 46 -3.65 14.73 0.85
N ALA A 47 -3.01 15.61 1.61
CA ALA A 47 -2.29 16.78 1.11
C ALA A 47 -0.83 16.49 0.73
N SER A 48 -0.32 15.30 1.06
CA SER A 48 1.05 14.87 0.74
C SER A 48 1.16 13.36 0.50
N PRO A 49 2.20 12.88 -0.21
CA PRO A 49 2.47 11.44 -0.36
C PRO A 49 2.64 10.71 0.98
N GLN A 50 3.24 11.37 1.97
CA GLN A 50 3.44 10.85 3.32
C GLN A 50 2.11 10.66 4.04
N GLU A 51 1.22 11.64 3.94
CA GLU A 51 -0.13 11.54 4.49
C GLU A 51 -0.96 10.47 3.75
N ALA A 52 -0.82 10.34 2.44
CA ALA A 52 -1.45 9.26 1.69
C ALA A 52 -0.98 7.88 2.17
N ALA A 53 0.31 7.70 2.46
CA ALA A 53 0.86 6.47 3.01
C ALA A 53 0.27 6.11 4.38
N GLN A 54 0.09 7.11 5.27
CA GLN A 54 -0.55 6.92 6.56
C GLN A 54 -2.01 6.50 6.40
N ARG A 55 -2.78 7.20 5.57
CA ARG A 55 -4.21 6.91 5.33
C ARG A 55 -4.43 5.55 4.66
N ILE A 56 -3.51 5.11 3.79
CA ILE A 56 -3.53 3.76 3.21
C ILE A 56 -3.35 2.69 4.30
N GLN A 57 -2.46 2.92 5.27
CA GLN A 57 -2.29 2.01 6.41
C GLN A 57 -3.53 1.99 7.30
N GLU A 58 -4.07 3.15 7.67
CA GLU A 58 -5.30 3.25 8.49
C GLU A 58 -6.49 2.56 7.83
N ALA A 59 -6.57 2.62 6.50
CA ALA A 59 -7.56 1.91 5.71
C ALA A 59 -7.35 0.39 5.67
N GLY A 60 -6.24 -0.13 6.20
CA GLY A 60 -5.98 -1.57 6.32
C GLY A 60 -5.45 -2.21 5.04
N TYR A 61 -4.68 -1.48 4.23
CA TYR A 61 -4.03 -2.04 3.04
C TYR A 61 -3.00 -3.12 3.37
N ALA A 62 -2.29 -2.96 4.50
CA ALA A 62 -1.29 -3.91 4.99
C ALA A 62 -1.53 -4.20 6.47
N THR A 63 -1.26 -5.45 6.89
CA THR A 63 -1.36 -5.88 8.29
C THR A 63 -0.12 -5.51 9.11
N ASP A 64 0.96 -5.08 8.47
CA ASP A 64 2.18 -4.60 9.12
C ASP A 64 1.97 -3.23 9.78
N PRO A 65 2.15 -3.10 11.12
CA PRO A 65 1.97 -1.83 11.83
C PRO A 65 2.99 -0.75 11.43
N SER A 66 4.09 -1.12 10.77
CA SER A 66 5.13 -0.19 10.29
C SER A 66 5.04 0.12 8.80
N TYR A 67 3.94 -0.25 8.12
CA TYR A 67 3.80 -0.13 6.66
C TYR A 67 4.06 1.30 6.15
N ALA A 68 3.34 2.30 6.67
CA ALA A 68 3.47 3.69 6.24
C ALA A 68 4.89 4.21 6.46
N LYS A 69 5.50 3.88 7.60
CA LYS A 69 6.90 4.26 7.91
C LYS A 69 7.88 3.72 6.86
N LYS A 70 7.73 2.45 6.47
CA LYS A 70 8.57 1.83 5.45
C LYS A 70 8.36 2.48 4.08
N LEU A 71 7.10 2.69 3.68
CA LEU A 71 6.75 3.33 2.41
C LEU A 71 7.33 4.75 2.32
N ILE A 72 7.18 5.56 3.37
CA ILE A 72 7.75 6.92 3.44
C ILE A 72 9.27 6.89 3.33
N SER A 73 9.94 5.92 3.98
CA SER A 73 11.39 5.77 3.87
C SER A 73 11.84 5.47 2.43
N ILE A 74 11.06 4.70 1.67
CA ILE A 74 11.33 4.39 0.27
C ILE A 74 11.10 5.64 -0.60
N MET A 75 10.00 6.38 -0.37
CA MET A 75 9.73 7.65 -1.06
C MET A 75 10.91 8.63 -0.89
N ALA A 76 11.37 8.83 0.35
CA ALA A 76 12.49 9.72 0.65
C ALA A 76 13.80 9.29 -0.02
N TYR A 77 14.06 7.99 -0.14
CA TYR A 77 15.23 7.47 -0.84
C TYR A 77 15.24 7.86 -2.33
N PHE A 78 14.09 7.77 -3.00
CA PHE A 78 13.97 8.15 -4.41
C PHE A 78 13.92 9.68 -4.62
N ASP A 79 13.37 10.43 -3.68
CA ASP A 79 13.38 11.89 -3.73
C ASP A 79 14.80 12.45 -3.54
N GLY A 80 15.61 11.84 -2.67
CA GLY A 80 17.02 12.20 -2.46
C GLY A 80 17.99 11.68 -3.53
N GLY A 81 17.55 10.74 -4.37
CA GLY A 81 18.33 10.16 -5.47
C GLY A 81 18.24 10.94 -6.79
N LYS A 82 17.45 12.02 -6.83
CA LYS A 82 17.46 12.97 -7.95
C LYS A 82 18.54 14.03 -7.73
N SER A 83 19.76 13.71 -8.16
CA SER A 83 20.78 14.70 -8.57
C SER A 83 20.90 14.69 -10.09
#